data_AF-A0A1H9T6U2-F1
#
_entry.id   AF-A0A1H9T6U2-F1
#
_cell.length_a   1.000
_cell.length_b   1.000
_cell.length_c   1.000
_cell.angle_alpha   90.00
_cell.angle_beta   90.00
_cell.angle_gamma   90.00
#
_symmetry.space_group_name_H-M   'P 1'
#
loop_
_entity.id
_entity.type
_entity.pdbx_description
1 polymer ?
#
loop_
_entity_poly.entity_id
_entity_poly.type
_entity_poly.pdbx_seq_one_letter_code
_entity_poly.pdbx_strand_id
1 'polypeptide(L)'
;MTSVYRDEVPEHLMTMGQLRRIGREPAVRWTVDGWLARESDDDLWYAPLYDVRLALRVPTSSSSRVEGQQWAASLLRDPNAVVLDTELTDFHGRVIEIAVVASDGTVLLGTLVNPGLAPMNPQAQRKHKITTGMLANAPTIRQVWPQLDSLLRGKLVIAWNASFDQSRLRAEHHHVHPGVAEPDWLARPWQCAMLQHAEWAFDGTSGARPRRHRLEGGHRAVGDCQAVWTRIREMAGSCPAPPGRVPAPGLDLFGLRSAWPEIQKAAGKRRYSLAGLLSQADVIEANRHTVVLTHPQAVIADRLATAWLPLIEESFTEVFGPADWIIRVEAPPKGESIATAGDAPLDPTLVRWRRSGKLHITLDGILTVCGSEIIPETAETLNDSTNWPERVRCYNCAYRHTPPGYHQPASSRDFPLRKQQP
;
A
#
# COMPACT_ATOMS: atom_id res chain seq x y z
N MET A 1 -2.99 -18.45 -37.42
CA MET A 1 -2.91 -19.89 -37.69
C MET A 1 -1.49 -20.32 -37.36
N THR A 2 -1.29 -21.20 -36.38
CA THR A 2 0.04 -21.71 -36.00
C THR A 2 0.51 -22.73 -37.03
N SER A 3 1.62 -22.46 -37.70
CA SER A 3 2.26 -23.36 -38.67
C SER A 3 2.87 -24.57 -37.97
N VAL A 4 2.93 -25.71 -38.66
CA VAL A 4 3.61 -26.94 -38.20
C VAL A 4 4.84 -27.19 -39.09
N TYR A 5 6.00 -27.34 -38.48
CA TYR A 5 7.30 -27.60 -39.11
C TYR A 5 7.74 -29.03 -38.80
N ARG A 6 8.44 -29.69 -39.72
CA ARG A 6 8.97 -31.05 -39.54
C ARG A 6 10.49 -31.08 -39.49
N ASP A 7 11.15 -30.40 -40.44
CA ASP A 7 12.60 -30.44 -40.58
C ASP A 7 13.22 -29.03 -40.43
N GLU A 8 12.89 -28.11 -41.33
CA GLU A 8 13.43 -26.75 -41.31
C GLU A 8 12.53 -25.80 -40.49
N VAL A 9 13.00 -25.45 -39.30
CA VAL A 9 12.39 -24.43 -38.45
C VAL A 9 13.05 -23.07 -38.73
N PRO A 10 12.29 -21.99 -39.00
CA PRO A 10 12.85 -20.66 -39.16
C PRO A 10 13.74 -20.25 -37.97
N GLU A 11 14.88 -19.60 -38.21
CA GLU A 11 15.86 -19.27 -37.16
C GLU A 11 15.30 -18.43 -36.00
N HIS A 12 14.26 -17.64 -36.25
CA HIS A 12 13.60 -16.83 -35.24
C HIS A 12 12.63 -17.63 -34.36
N LEU A 13 12.34 -18.89 -34.69
CA LEU A 13 11.46 -19.77 -33.92
C LEU A 13 12.30 -20.77 -33.13
N MET A 14 12.11 -20.76 -31.81
CA MET A 14 12.84 -21.63 -30.89
C MET A 14 11.88 -22.40 -29.99
N THR A 15 12.24 -23.66 -29.69
CA THR A 15 11.55 -24.43 -28.63
C THR A 15 11.79 -23.78 -27.26
N MET A 16 10.94 -24.08 -26.27
CA MET A 16 11.18 -23.66 -24.87
C MET A 16 12.58 -24.02 -24.37
N GLY A 17 13.10 -25.19 -24.74
CA GLY A 17 14.42 -25.64 -24.32
C GLY A 17 15.57 -24.83 -24.95
N GLN A 18 15.40 -24.38 -26.19
CA GLN A 18 16.36 -23.51 -26.88
C GLN A 18 16.33 -22.07 -26.33
N LEU A 19 15.13 -21.51 -26.10
CA LEU A 19 14.98 -20.19 -25.46
C LEU A 19 15.65 -20.15 -24.08
N ARG A 20 15.46 -21.18 -23.26
CA ARG A 20 16.10 -21.28 -21.94
C ARG A 20 17.62 -21.31 -22.02
N ARG A 21 18.19 -22.00 -23.01
CA ARG A 21 19.66 -22.07 -23.20
C ARG A 21 20.27 -20.70 -23.49
N ILE A 22 19.50 -19.77 -24.05
CA ILE A 22 19.94 -18.40 -24.33
C ILE A 22 19.42 -17.38 -23.29
N GLY A 23 18.89 -17.86 -22.15
CA GLY A 23 18.40 -16.99 -21.07
C GLY A 23 17.17 -16.18 -21.44
N ARG A 24 16.27 -16.72 -22.28
CA ARG A 24 15.03 -16.06 -22.70
C ARG A 24 13.78 -16.88 -22.38
N GLU A 25 12.64 -16.21 -22.27
CA GLU A 25 11.32 -16.82 -22.16
C GLU A 25 10.28 -16.12 -23.05
N PRO A 26 9.19 -16.79 -23.44
CA PRO A 26 8.14 -16.17 -24.25
C PRO A 26 7.47 -15.02 -23.50
N ALA A 27 7.21 -13.88 -24.16
CA ALA A 27 6.50 -12.75 -23.57
C ALA A 27 5.09 -13.11 -23.07
N VAL A 28 4.44 -14.09 -23.71
CA VAL A 28 3.12 -14.59 -23.30
C VAL A 28 3.20 -16.11 -23.21
N ARG A 29 2.98 -16.64 -22.00
CA ARG A 29 3.23 -18.04 -21.62
C ARG A 29 2.38 -19.08 -22.36
N TRP A 30 1.37 -18.64 -23.10
CA TRP A 30 0.38 -19.49 -23.77
C TRP A 30 0.23 -19.21 -25.27
N THR A 31 0.98 -18.23 -25.79
CA THR A 31 0.99 -17.95 -27.23
C THR A 31 2.07 -18.82 -27.86
N VAL A 32 1.64 -19.73 -28.73
CA VAL A 32 2.53 -20.57 -29.52
C VAL A 32 2.60 -19.95 -30.91
N ASP A 33 3.81 -19.72 -31.42
CA ASP A 33 4.04 -19.09 -32.73
C ASP A 33 4.21 -20.13 -33.86
N GLY A 34 4.48 -21.39 -33.49
CA GLY A 34 4.49 -22.55 -34.38
C GLY A 34 4.66 -23.85 -33.63
N TRP A 35 4.59 -24.98 -34.33
CA TRP A 35 4.80 -26.30 -33.75
C TRP A 35 5.90 -27.04 -34.52
N LEU A 36 6.79 -27.72 -33.82
CA LEU A 36 7.74 -28.66 -34.41
C LEU A 36 7.22 -30.08 -34.19
N ALA A 37 6.84 -30.76 -35.27
CA ALA A 37 6.47 -32.15 -35.26
C ALA A 37 7.72 -33.04 -35.28
N ARG A 38 7.74 -34.10 -34.46
CA ARG A 38 8.80 -35.12 -34.42
C ARG A 38 8.19 -36.50 -34.33
N GLU A 39 8.71 -37.44 -35.12
CA GLU A 39 8.35 -38.85 -35.02
C GLU A 39 9.37 -39.57 -34.13
N SER A 40 8.88 -40.34 -33.15
CA SER A 40 9.68 -41.17 -32.26
C SER A 40 8.87 -42.42 -31.88
N ASP A 41 9.44 -43.61 -32.06
CA ASP A 41 8.80 -44.90 -31.72
C ASP A 41 7.37 -45.05 -32.28
N ASP A 42 7.18 -44.70 -33.57
CA ASP A 42 5.88 -44.68 -34.27
C ASP A 42 4.84 -43.68 -33.72
N ASP A 43 5.23 -42.84 -32.75
CA ASP A 43 4.39 -41.74 -32.22
C ASP A 43 4.81 -40.37 -32.76
N LEU A 44 3.81 -39.56 -33.11
CA LEU A 44 3.99 -38.18 -33.58
C LEU A 44 3.83 -37.18 -32.42
N TRP A 45 4.93 -36.50 -32.08
CA TRP A 45 5.00 -35.51 -31.00
C TRP A 45 5.10 -34.09 -31.53
N TYR A 46 4.46 -33.15 -30.84
CA TYR A 46 4.53 -31.72 -31.18
C TYR A 46 5.19 -30.91 -30.06
N ALA A 47 6.26 -30.20 -30.40
CA ALA A 47 6.92 -29.25 -29.51
C ALA A 47 6.53 -27.81 -29.89
N PRO A 48 6.06 -26.98 -28.94
CA PRO A 48 5.74 -25.59 -29.25
C PRO A 48 7.01 -24.79 -29.55
N LEU A 49 6.92 -23.94 -30.57
CA LEU A 49 7.91 -22.97 -31.00
C LEU A 49 7.43 -21.55 -30.68
N TYR A 50 8.38 -20.69 -30.34
CA TYR A 50 8.15 -19.32 -29.90
C TYR A 50 9.09 -18.38 -30.63
N ASP A 51 8.61 -17.18 -30.97
CA ASP A 51 9.42 -16.17 -31.62
C ASP A 51 10.42 -15.55 -30.64
N VAL A 52 11.72 -15.82 -30.87
CA VAL A 52 12.82 -15.30 -30.05
C VAL A 52 12.90 -13.77 -30.07
N ARG A 53 12.38 -13.12 -31.12
CA ARG A 53 12.33 -11.66 -31.24
C ARG A 53 11.33 -11.05 -30.25
N LEU A 54 10.31 -11.84 -29.88
CA LEU A 54 9.31 -11.49 -28.87
C LEU A 54 9.67 -12.03 -27.49
N ALA A 55 10.73 -12.85 -27.36
CA ALA A 55 11.11 -13.47 -26.10
C ALA A 55 11.86 -12.49 -25.18
N LEU A 56 11.40 -12.40 -23.94
CA LEU A 56 11.94 -11.56 -22.87
C LEU A 56 13.22 -12.19 -22.29
N ARG A 57 14.15 -11.35 -21.80
CA ARG A 57 15.30 -11.83 -21.04
C ARG A 57 14.84 -12.33 -19.68
N VAL A 58 15.27 -13.55 -19.31
CA VAL A 58 15.12 -14.06 -17.96
C VAL A 58 16.17 -13.36 -17.08
N PRO A 59 15.79 -12.70 -15.97
CA PRO A 59 16.75 -12.10 -15.05
C PRO A 59 17.76 -13.14 -14.56
N THR A 60 19.05 -12.78 -14.51
CA THR A 60 20.11 -13.65 -13.99
C THR A 60 20.02 -13.75 -12.46
N SER A 61 20.32 -14.92 -11.88
CA SER A 61 20.19 -15.20 -10.43
C SER A 61 20.94 -14.22 -9.51
N SER A 62 22.06 -13.67 -9.97
CA SER A 62 22.81 -12.64 -9.22
C SER A 62 22.04 -11.32 -9.08
N SER A 63 21.23 -10.92 -10.07
CA SER A 63 20.39 -9.71 -10.00
C SER A 63 19.22 -9.93 -9.05
N SER A 64 18.52 -11.07 -9.17
CA SER A 64 17.38 -11.42 -8.31
C SER A 64 17.78 -11.52 -6.83
N ARG A 65 19.00 -12.01 -6.55
CA ARG A 65 19.53 -12.05 -5.19
C ARG A 65 19.84 -10.65 -4.63
N VAL A 66 20.43 -9.75 -5.42
CA VAL A 66 20.70 -8.37 -4.99
C VAL A 66 19.39 -7.59 -4.81
N GLU A 67 18.42 -7.77 -5.71
CA GLU A 67 17.10 -7.16 -5.61
C GLU A 67 16.35 -7.64 -4.36
N GLY A 68 16.36 -8.95 -4.08
CA GLY A 68 15.78 -9.51 -2.86
C GLY A 68 16.46 -9.01 -1.59
N GLN A 69 17.78 -8.86 -1.59
CA GLN A 69 18.56 -8.25 -0.50
C GLN A 69 18.15 -6.79 -0.26
N GLN A 70 18.05 -5.98 -1.32
CA GLN A 70 17.69 -4.57 -1.23
C GLN A 70 16.25 -4.39 -0.78
N TRP A 71 15.32 -5.20 -1.30
CA TRP A 71 13.93 -5.23 -0.87
C TRP A 71 13.85 -5.53 0.64
N ALA A 72 14.48 -6.60 1.09
CA ALA A 72 14.49 -6.97 2.50
C ALA A 72 15.09 -5.88 3.40
N ALA A 73 16.23 -5.30 3.00
CA ALA A 73 16.86 -4.22 3.74
C ALA A 73 15.99 -2.95 3.79
N SER A 74 15.20 -2.67 2.76
CA SER A 74 14.26 -1.54 2.75
C SER A 74 13.14 -1.71 3.78
N LEU A 75 12.56 -2.92 3.88
CA LEU A 75 11.52 -3.22 4.86
C LEU A 75 12.00 -3.09 6.30
N LEU A 76 13.23 -3.51 6.58
CA LEU A 76 13.82 -3.39 7.93
C LEU A 76 14.07 -1.95 8.37
N ARG A 77 14.10 -0.99 7.43
CA ARG A 77 14.21 0.45 7.72
C ARG A 77 12.88 1.17 7.73
N ASP A 78 11.81 0.55 7.22
CA ASP A 78 10.50 1.16 7.14
C ASP A 78 9.73 0.93 8.46
N PRO A 79 9.46 1.99 9.25
CA PRO A 79 8.66 1.88 10.48
C PRO A 79 7.17 1.60 10.20
N ASN A 80 6.74 1.64 8.94
CA ASN A 80 5.39 1.31 8.51
C ASN A 80 5.27 -0.09 7.91
N ALA A 81 6.36 -0.84 7.75
CA ALA A 81 6.33 -2.22 7.33
C ALA A 81 5.88 -3.14 8.47
N VAL A 82 4.84 -3.94 8.22
CA VAL A 82 4.31 -4.91 9.17
C VAL A 82 4.08 -6.25 8.49
N VAL A 83 4.37 -7.33 9.19
CA VAL A 83 3.96 -8.67 8.76
C VAL A 83 2.61 -9.01 9.40
N LEU A 84 1.69 -9.54 8.59
CA LEU A 84 0.41 -10.06 9.03
C LEU A 84 0.32 -11.55 8.65
N ASP A 85 -0.21 -12.35 9.58
CA ASP A 85 -0.50 -13.77 9.35
C ASP A 85 -1.85 -14.14 9.96
N THR A 86 -2.53 -15.13 9.36
CA THR A 86 -3.82 -15.66 9.82
C THR A 86 -3.82 -17.19 9.94
N GLU A 87 -4.41 -17.69 11.02
CA GLU A 87 -4.81 -19.11 11.11
C GLU A 87 -6.32 -19.23 10.89
N LEU A 88 -6.75 -20.34 10.32
CA LEU A 88 -8.14 -20.52 9.85
C LEU A 88 -8.76 -21.84 10.28
N THR A 89 -10.10 -21.88 10.32
CA THR A 89 -10.83 -23.13 10.52
C THR A 89 -10.61 -24.13 9.38
N ASP A 90 -10.34 -23.65 8.16
CA ASP A 90 -9.98 -24.42 6.95
C ASP A 90 -9.38 -23.47 5.89
N PHE A 91 -8.88 -23.97 4.76
CA PHE A 91 -8.34 -23.18 3.65
C PHE A 91 -9.30 -22.10 3.10
N HIS A 92 -10.60 -22.36 3.19
CA HIS A 92 -11.65 -21.41 2.82
C HIS A 92 -12.55 -21.03 4.00
N GLY A 93 -12.10 -21.34 5.21
CA GLY A 93 -12.84 -21.15 6.45
C GLY A 93 -12.76 -19.74 7.01
N ARG A 94 -13.12 -19.63 8.28
CA ARG A 94 -13.09 -18.39 9.06
C ARG A 94 -11.72 -18.17 9.68
N VAL A 95 -11.34 -16.91 9.84
CA VAL A 95 -10.13 -16.54 10.61
C VAL A 95 -10.35 -16.86 12.09
N ILE A 96 -9.39 -17.58 12.69
CA ILE A 96 -9.41 -18.00 14.10
C ILE A 96 -8.20 -17.52 14.91
N GLU A 97 -7.18 -17.03 14.25
CA GLU A 97 -6.07 -16.29 14.87
C GLU A 97 -5.59 -15.25 13.86
N ILE A 98 -5.22 -14.08 14.37
CA ILE A 98 -4.61 -13.02 13.57
C ILE A 98 -3.48 -12.38 14.37
N ALA A 99 -2.37 -12.10 13.68
CA ALA A 99 -1.25 -11.37 14.25
C ALA A 99 -0.76 -10.29 13.30
N VAL A 100 -0.24 -9.21 13.88
CA VAL A 100 0.48 -8.15 13.17
C VAL A 100 1.76 -7.84 13.94
N VAL A 101 2.91 -7.94 13.29
CA VAL A 101 4.24 -7.75 13.89
C VAL A 101 5.05 -6.74 13.10
N ALA A 102 5.57 -5.72 13.78
CA ALA A 102 6.40 -4.67 13.19
C ALA A 102 7.81 -5.18 12.84
N SER A 103 8.53 -4.40 12.02
CA SER A 103 9.90 -4.72 11.54
C SER A 103 10.95 -4.88 12.64
N ASP A 104 10.75 -4.23 13.78
CA ASP A 104 11.58 -4.38 14.99
C ASP A 104 11.26 -5.65 15.81
N GLY A 105 10.22 -6.41 15.42
CA GLY A 105 9.74 -7.60 16.13
C GLY A 105 8.64 -7.33 17.16
N THR A 106 8.22 -6.08 17.35
CA THR A 106 7.12 -5.73 18.26
C THR A 106 5.80 -6.33 17.77
N VAL A 107 5.11 -7.07 18.63
CA VAL A 107 3.77 -7.61 18.35
C VAL A 107 2.76 -6.49 18.56
N LEU A 108 2.20 -5.96 17.47
CA LEU A 108 1.21 -4.88 17.49
C LEU A 108 -0.22 -5.42 17.71
N LEU A 109 -0.47 -6.63 17.21
CA LEU A 109 -1.70 -7.39 17.45
C LEU A 109 -1.36 -8.88 17.49
N GLY A 110 -1.99 -9.61 18.41
CA GLY A 110 -1.94 -11.07 18.46
C GLY A 110 -3.14 -11.56 19.24
N THR A 111 -4.13 -12.11 18.55
CA THR A 111 -5.37 -12.55 19.19
C THR A 111 -5.96 -13.77 18.50
N LEU A 112 -6.59 -14.64 19.30
CA LEU A 112 -7.55 -15.59 18.78
C LEU A 112 -8.81 -14.86 18.32
N VAL A 113 -9.55 -15.50 17.42
CA VAL A 113 -10.80 -14.99 16.85
C VAL A 113 -11.87 -16.07 16.94
N ASN A 114 -13.02 -15.76 17.54
CA ASN A 114 -14.14 -16.67 17.59
C ASN A 114 -14.84 -16.71 16.21
N PRO A 115 -14.87 -17.87 15.52
CA PRO A 115 -15.45 -17.99 14.18
C PRO A 115 -16.98 -18.17 14.20
N GLY A 116 -17.61 -18.08 15.38
CA GLY A 116 -19.03 -18.38 15.58
C GLY A 116 -19.30 -19.88 15.45
N LEU A 117 -20.29 -20.24 14.65
CA LEU A 117 -20.71 -21.63 14.42
C LEU A 117 -19.92 -22.34 13.30
N ALA A 118 -18.88 -21.72 12.75
CA ALA A 118 -18.13 -22.34 11.65
C ALA A 118 -17.41 -23.61 12.11
N PRO A 119 -17.49 -24.71 11.34
CA PRO A 119 -16.86 -25.97 11.71
C PRO A 119 -15.34 -25.87 11.63
N MET A 120 -14.65 -26.52 12.57
CA MET A 120 -13.19 -26.68 12.57
C MET A 120 -12.80 -27.89 11.73
N ASN A 121 -11.95 -27.70 10.72
CA ASN A 121 -11.38 -28.81 9.96
C ASN A 121 -10.30 -29.52 10.83
N PRO A 122 -10.40 -30.84 11.06
CA PRO A 122 -9.44 -31.56 11.90
C PRO A 122 -7.98 -31.50 11.38
N GLN A 123 -7.77 -31.43 10.07
CA GLN A 123 -6.45 -31.31 9.44
C GLN A 123 -5.84 -29.93 9.72
N ALA A 124 -6.64 -28.87 9.66
CA ALA A 124 -6.20 -27.53 10.05
C ALA A 124 -5.83 -27.52 11.53
N GLN A 125 -6.72 -28.02 12.40
CA GLN A 125 -6.48 -28.11 13.84
C GLN A 125 -5.20 -28.85 14.20
N ARG A 126 -4.84 -29.92 13.49
CA ARG A 126 -3.58 -30.64 13.74
C ARG A 126 -2.33 -29.81 13.43
N LYS A 127 -2.41 -28.86 12.49
CA LYS A 127 -1.31 -27.98 12.12
C LYS A 127 -1.13 -26.86 13.15
N HIS A 128 -2.18 -26.07 13.37
CA HIS A 128 -2.11 -24.88 14.22
C HIS A 128 -2.38 -25.14 15.70
N LYS A 129 -2.93 -26.31 16.05
CA LYS A 129 -3.19 -26.78 17.43
C LYS A 129 -4.18 -25.92 18.22
N ILE A 130 -4.97 -25.09 17.54
CA ILE A 130 -6.01 -24.25 18.15
C ILE A 130 -7.29 -25.07 18.28
N THR A 131 -7.79 -25.21 19.50
CA THR A 131 -9.02 -25.98 19.78
C THR A 131 -10.24 -25.06 19.81
N THR A 132 -11.42 -25.61 19.55
CA THR A 132 -12.70 -24.87 19.66
C THR A 132 -12.91 -24.28 21.06
N GLY A 133 -12.46 -24.99 22.11
CA GLY A 133 -12.51 -24.50 23.50
C GLY A 133 -11.69 -23.22 23.72
N MET A 134 -10.53 -23.06 23.05
CA MET A 134 -9.73 -21.83 23.11
C MET A 134 -10.43 -20.65 22.43
N LEU A 135 -11.27 -20.92 21.43
CA LEU A 135 -11.96 -19.91 20.62
C LEU A 135 -13.26 -19.42 21.26
N ALA A 136 -13.87 -20.20 22.16
CA ALA A 136 -15.21 -19.93 22.69
C ALA A 136 -15.35 -18.54 23.32
N ASN A 137 -14.32 -18.08 24.04
CA ASN A 137 -14.31 -16.78 24.72
C ASN A 137 -13.46 -15.72 23.98
N ALA A 138 -12.95 -16.04 22.79
CA ALA A 138 -12.19 -15.09 21.99
C ALA A 138 -13.11 -14.02 21.36
N PRO A 139 -12.59 -12.82 21.03
CA PRO A 139 -13.37 -11.82 20.30
C PRO A 139 -13.75 -12.33 18.91
N THR A 140 -14.92 -11.95 18.42
CA THR A 140 -15.31 -12.18 17.02
C THR A 140 -14.53 -11.26 16.09
N ILE A 141 -14.45 -11.62 14.81
CA ILE A 141 -13.77 -10.78 13.81
C ILE A 141 -14.38 -9.37 13.71
N ARG A 142 -15.70 -9.24 13.93
CA ARG A 142 -16.39 -7.93 13.99
C ARG A 142 -15.86 -7.05 15.13
N GLN A 143 -15.48 -7.65 16.26
CA GLN A 143 -14.90 -6.94 17.40
C GLN A 143 -13.42 -6.61 17.18
N VAL A 144 -12.69 -7.45 16.45
CA VAL A 144 -11.27 -7.22 16.13
C VAL A 144 -11.09 -6.19 15.00
N TRP A 145 -12.03 -6.11 14.06
CA TRP A 145 -11.91 -5.31 12.84
C TRP A 145 -11.56 -3.83 13.07
N PRO A 146 -12.19 -3.08 14.01
CA PRO A 146 -11.87 -1.67 14.21
C PRO A 146 -10.42 -1.43 14.63
N GLN A 147 -9.89 -2.29 15.52
CA GLN A 147 -8.49 -2.23 15.93
C GLN A 147 -7.56 -2.57 14.77
N LEU A 148 -7.90 -3.61 14.00
CA LEU A 148 -7.12 -4.04 12.84
C LEU A 148 -7.05 -2.95 11.76
N ASP A 149 -8.19 -2.33 11.41
CA ASP A 149 -8.26 -1.26 10.41
C ASP A 149 -7.45 -0.03 10.85
N SER A 150 -7.61 0.40 12.10
CA SER A 150 -6.86 1.53 12.65
C SER A 150 -5.34 1.26 12.66
N LEU A 151 -4.93 0.02 12.92
CA LEU A 151 -3.53 -0.37 13.00
C LEU A 151 -2.87 -0.45 11.63
N LEU A 152 -3.58 -0.96 10.61
CA LEU A 152 -3.06 -1.20 9.27
C LEU A 152 -3.18 0.01 8.32
N ARG A 153 -3.94 1.04 8.69
CA ARG A 153 -4.07 2.26 7.89
C ARG A 153 -2.69 2.92 7.67
N GLY A 154 -2.33 3.10 6.39
CA GLY A 154 -1.05 3.67 6.00
C GLY A 154 0.16 2.75 6.22
N LYS A 155 -0.05 1.48 6.59
CA LYS A 155 1.02 0.49 6.72
C LYS A 155 1.26 -0.25 5.41
N LEU A 156 2.50 -0.66 5.21
CA LEU A 156 2.87 -1.61 4.18
C LEU A 156 2.71 -3.02 4.74
N VAL A 157 1.76 -3.79 4.22
CA VAL A 157 1.46 -5.14 4.71
C VAL A 157 2.25 -6.18 3.93
N ILE A 158 2.97 -7.02 4.68
CA ILE A 158 3.73 -8.16 4.19
C ILE A 158 3.12 -9.45 4.75
N ALA A 159 3.10 -10.50 3.95
CA ALA A 159 2.74 -11.84 4.41
C ALA A 159 3.56 -12.88 3.65
N TRP A 160 3.74 -14.08 4.21
CA TRP A 160 4.51 -15.13 3.54
C TRP A 160 3.85 -15.50 2.21
N ASN A 161 2.57 -15.88 2.23
CA ASN A 161 1.77 -16.13 1.04
C ASN A 161 0.67 -15.08 0.91
N ALA A 162 1.06 -13.83 0.67
CA ALA A 162 0.18 -12.68 0.89
C ALA A 162 -1.20 -12.73 0.22
N SER A 163 -1.30 -13.29 -0.99
CA SER A 163 -2.61 -13.47 -1.65
C SER A 163 -3.58 -14.35 -0.86
N PHE A 164 -3.06 -15.32 -0.09
CA PHE A 164 -3.88 -16.19 0.73
C PHE A 164 -4.51 -15.41 1.87
N ASP A 165 -3.71 -14.85 2.79
CA ASP A 165 -4.18 -14.07 3.94
C ASP A 165 -5.06 -12.89 3.52
N GLN A 166 -4.65 -12.14 2.50
CA GLN A 166 -5.42 -11.02 1.97
C GLN A 166 -6.79 -11.46 1.48
N SER A 167 -6.88 -12.60 0.75
CA SER A 167 -8.18 -13.15 0.32
C SER A 167 -9.08 -13.55 1.49
N ARG A 168 -8.49 -14.03 2.59
CA ARG A 168 -9.24 -14.40 3.80
C ARG A 168 -9.78 -13.16 4.51
N LEU A 169 -8.98 -12.11 4.65
CA LEU A 169 -9.45 -10.85 5.22
C LEU A 169 -10.47 -10.13 4.34
N ARG A 170 -10.41 -10.24 3.02
CA ARG A 170 -11.49 -9.76 2.13
C ARG A 170 -12.81 -10.50 2.38
N ALA A 171 -12.75 -11.82 2.56
CA ALA A 171 -13.94 -12.61 2.88
C ALA A 171 -14.53 -12.21 4.23
N GLU A 172 -13.68 -12.00 5.25
CA GLU A 172 -14.13 -11.50 6.55
C GLU A 172 -14.70 -10.08 6.45
N HIS A 173 -14.06 -9.17 5.69
CA HIS A 173 -14.55 -7.82 5.43
C HIS A 173 -15.96 -7.83 4.84
N HIS A 174 -16.17 -8.58 3.75
CA HIS A 174 -17.49 -8.68 3.12
C HIS A 174 -18.54 -9.32 4.04
N HIS A 175 -18.12 -10.21 4.94
CA HIS A 175 -19.02 -10.80 5.93
C HIS A 175 -19.41 -9.81 7.03
N VAL A 176 -18.48 -9.01 7.56
CA VAL A 176 -18.78 -8.07 8.65
C VAL A 176 -19.29 -6.71 8.18
N HIS A 177 -18.93 -6.29 6.97
CA HIS A 177 -19.24 -5.00 6.36
C HIS A 177 -19.84 -5.20 4.95
N PRO A 178 -21.01 -5.85 4.82
CA PRO A 178 -21.62 -6.09 3.52
C PRO A 178 -21.94 -4.77 2.80
N GLY A 179 -21.50 -4.65 1.55
CA GLY A 179 -21.73 -3.46 0.72
C GLY A 179 -20.83 -2.25 1.05
N VAL A 180 -19.90 -2.39 1.99
CA VAL A 180 -18.88 -1.36 2.27
C VAL A 180 -17.66 -1.62 1.40
N ALA A 181 -17.01 -0.55 0.92
CA ALA A 181 -15.76 -0.67 0.17
C ALA A 181 -14.62 -1.18 1.07
N GLU A 182 -13.71 -1.97 0.51
CA GLU A 182 -12.51 -2.45 1.23
C GLU A 182 -11.64 -1.26 1.67
N PRO A 183 -11.06 -1.28 2.89
CA PRO A 183 -10.12 -0.26 3.30
C PRO A 183 -8.84 -0.32 2.45
N ASP A 184 -8.13 0.80 2.31
CA ASP A 184 -6.97 0.92 1.41
C ASP A 184 -5.91 -0.16 1.59
N TRP A 185 -5.60 -0.52 2.85
CA TRP A 185 -4.61 -1.56 3.16
C TRP A 185 -5.06 -2.95 2.72
N LEU A 186 -6.36 -3.18 2.54
CA LEU A 186 -6.92 -4.45 2.06
C LEU A 186 -7.18 -4.43 0.54
N ALA A 187 -7.57 -3.28 0.00
CA ALA A 187 -7.81 -3.10 -1.43
C ALA A 187 -6.51 -3.19 -2.25
N ARG A 188 -5.40 -2.63 -1.72
CA ARG A 188 -4.10 -2.64 -2.40
C ARG A 188 -3.38 -3.98 -2.26
N PRO A 189 -2.66 -4.46 -3.29
CA PRO A 189 -1.90 -5.70 -3.19
C PRO A 189 -0.88 -5.66 -2.05
N TRP A 190 -0.86 -6.71 -1.23
CA TRP A 190 0.16 -6.89 -0.21
C TRP A 190 1.48 -7.38 -0.80
N GLN A 191 2.59 -7.15 -0.10
CA GLN A 191 3.87 -7.70 -0.51
C GLN A 191 4.03 -9.16 -0.07
N CYS A 192 4.49 -10.01 -0.98
CA CYS A 192 4.59 -11.46 -0.78
C CYS A 192 6.03 -11.89 -0.51
N ALA A 193 6.35 -12.15 0.77
CA ALA A 193 7.71 -12.52 1.17
C ALA A 193 8.15 -13.88 0.60
N MET A 194 7.24 -14.84 0.41
CA MET A 194 7.58 -16.15 -0.18
C MET A 194 8.07 -16.03 -1.63
N LEU A 195 7.47 -15.13 -2.43
CA LEU A 195 7.92 -14.93 -3.81
C LEU A 195 9.29 -14.26 -3.84
N GLN A 196 9.49 -13.22 -3.03
CA GLN A 196 10.77 -12.52 -2.91
C GLN A 196 11.88 -13.47 -2.43
N HIS A 197 11.59 -14.30 -1.42
CA HIS A 197 12.52 -15.31 -0.94
C HIS A 197 12.79 -16.40 -1.99
N ALA A 198 11.79 -16.85 -2.74
CA ALA A 198 11.98 -17.86 -3.79
C ALA A 198 12.96 -17.35 -4.86
N GLU A 199 12.78 -16.12 -5.32
CA GLU A 199 13.67 -15.46 -6.29
C GLU A 199 15.08 -15.25 -5.71
N TRP A 200 15.20 -14.77 -4.48
CA TRP A 200 16.48 -14.53 -3.82
C TRP A 200 17.30 -15.80 -3.57
N ALA A 201 16.62 -16.89 -3.22
CA ALA A 201 17.25 -18.19 -2.94
C ALA A 201 17.60 -18.97 -4.21
N PHE A 202 17.11 -18.54 -5.38
CA PHE A 202 17.32 -19.24 -6.63
C PHE A 202 18.75 -19.02 -7.16
N ASP A 203 19.48 -20.11 -7.40
CA ASP A 203 20.87 -20.06 -7.88
C ASP A 203 21.01 -19.93 -9.40
N GLY A 204 19.90 -20.01 -10.15
CA GLY A 204 19.91 -19.85 -11.62
C GLY A 204 20.35 -21.09 -12.38
N THR A 205 20.61 -22.22 -11.72
CA THR A 205 21.11 -23.41 -12.40
C THR A 205 19.96 -24.29 -12.92
N SER A 206 20.16 -24.87 -14.12
CA SER A 206 19.38 -26.03 -14.62
C SER A 206 17.95 -25.79 -15.15
N GLY A 207 17.59 -24.60 -15.65
CA GLY A 207 16.28 -24.38 -16.29
C GLY A 207 15.07 -24.63 -15.36
N ALA A 208 15.31 -24.68 -14.05
CA ALA A 208 14.33 -24.77 -12.99
C ALA A 208 13.73 -23.39 -12.69
N ARG A 209 12.55 -23.35 -12.09
CA ARG A 209 11.94 -22.11 -11.60
C ARG A 209 12.26 -21.91 -10.12
N PRO A 210 12.33 -20.65 -9.65
CA PRO A 210 12.33 -20.33 -8.22
C PRO A 210 11.28 -21.14 -7.47
N ARG A 211 11.72 -21.93 -6.49
CA ARG A 211 10.82 -22.78 -5.70
C ARG A 211 10.33 -22.03 -4.48
N ARG A 212 9.04 -22.17 -4.19
CA ARG A 212 8.44 -21.68 -2.96
C ARG A 212 8.92 -22.54 -1.80
N HIS A 213 9.56 -21.91 -0.83
CA HIS A 213 10.02 -22.57 0.39
C HIS A 213 8.91 -22.56 1.45
N ARG A 214 8.94 -23.55 2.34
CA ARG A 214 8.08 -23.52 3.54
C ARG A 214 8.67 -22.51 4.53
N LEU A 215 7.79 -21.82 5.25
CA LEU A 215 8.20 -20.82 6.24
C LEU A 215 8.82 -21.46 7.50
N GLU A 216 8.25 -22.60 7.93
CA GLU A 216 8.62 -23.31 9.16
C GLU A 216 8.35 -22.52 10.47
N GLY A 217 7.33 -21.65 10.49
CA GLY A 217 6.98 -20.81 11.65
C GLY A 217 6.22 -21.50 12.79
N GLY A 218 5.75 -22.74 12.57
CA GLY A 218 5.08 -23.53 13.61
C GLY A 218 3.55 -23.41 13.66
N HIS A 219 2.93 -22.69 12.72
CA HIS A 219 1.48 -22.56 12.56
C HIS A 219 0.80 -21.89 13.76
N ARG A 220 1.37 -20.76 14.16
CA ARG A 220 0.77 -19.82 15.11
C ARG A 220 1.02 -18.43 14.58
N ALA A 221 -0.01 -17.60 14.49
CA ALA A 221 0.08 -16.37 13.68
C ALA A 221 1.26 -15.46 14.10
N VAL A 222 1.50 -15.28 15.40
CA VAL A 222 2.65 -14.48 15.89
C VAL A 222 3.99 -15.15 15.54
N GLY A 223 4.09 -16.47 15.71
CA GLY A 223 5.30 -17.23 15.42
C GLY A 223 5.63 -17.23 13.93
N ASP A 224 4.62 -17.37 13.07
CA ASP A 224 4.75 -17.29 11.62
C ASP A 224 5.14 -15.86 11.19
N CYS A 225 4.53 -14.81 11.77
CA CYS A 225 4.97 -13.43 11.52
C CYS A 225 6.45 -13.21 11.88
N GLN A 226 6.90 -13.72 13.02
CA GLN A 226 8.29 -13.64 13.46
C GLN A 226 9.22 -14.42 12.52
N ALA A 227 8.80 -15.61 12.08
CA ALA A 227 9.55 -16.41 11.11
C ALA A 227 9.71 -15.67 9.76
N VAL A 228 8.69 -14.94 9.30
CA VAL A 228 8.80 -14.10 8.09
C VAL A 228 9.85 -13.02 8.30
N TRP A 229 9.84 -12.32 9.43
CA TRP A 229 10.88 -11.33 9.73
C TRP A 229 12.28 -11.95 9.82
N THR A 230 12.41 -13.17 10.35
CA THR A 230 13.68 -13.91 10.31
C THR A 230 14.13 -14.15 8.88
N ARG A 231 13.26 -14.62 7.98
CA ARG A 231 13.59 -14.80 6.56
C ARG A 231 13.96 -13.48 5.88
N ILE A 232 13.27 -12.38 6.18
CA ILE A 232 13.60 -11.05 5.66
C ILE A 232 15.00 -10.62 6.15
N ARG A 233 15.35 -10.84 7.43
CA ARG A 233 16.69 -10.54 7.95
C ARG A 233 17.78 -11.41 7.31
N GLU A 234 17.51 -12.70 7.11
CA GLU A 234 18.41 -13.61 6.37
C GLU A 234 18.64 -13.13 4.93
N MET A 235 17.56 -12.73 4.24
CA MET A 235 17.64 -12.19 2.89
C MET A 235 18.50 -10.92 2.84
N ALA A 236 18.36 -10.01 3.82
CA ALA A 236 19.18 -8.81 3.91
C ALA A 236 20.68 -9.12 4.15
N GLY A 237 21.00 -10.22 4.83
CA GLY A 237 22.37 -10.67 5.11
C GLY A 237 23.21 -9.66 5.93
N SER A 238 24.53 -9.80 5.89
CA SER A 238 25.51 -8.89 6.53
C SER A 238 25.70 -7.57 5.76
N CYS A 239 24.83 -7.25 4.80
CA CYS A 239 25.01 -6.14 3.87
C CYS A 239 25.27 -4.85 4.66
N PRO A 240 26.49 -4.28 4.63
CA PRO A 240 26.71 -2.95 5.18
C PRO A 240 25.84 -1.99 4.36
N ALA A 241 25.18 -1.05 5.01
CA ALA A 241 24.50 0.01 4.30
C ALA A 241 25.47 0.62 3.28
N PRO A 242 25.11 0.73 1.99
CA PRO A 242 25.95 1.47 1.05
C PRO A 242 26.11 2.88 1.61
N PRO A 243 27.35 3.42 1.70
CA PRO A 243 27.55 4.77 2.17
C PRO A 243 26.83 5.72 1.22
N GLY A 244 25.83 6.43 1.73
CA GLY A 244 25.30 7.64 1.10
C GLY A 244 24.63 7.47 -0.28
N ARG A 245 23.90 6.38 -0.53
CA ARG A 245 22.93 6.35 -1.64
C ARG A 245 21.59 5.83 -1.15
N VAL A 246 20.69 6.77 -0.85
CA VAL A 246 19.26 6.50 -0.90
C VAL A 246 18.99 6.00 -2.33
N PRO A 247 18.49 4.77 -2.55
CA PRO A 247 18.05 4.37 -3.88
C PRO A 247 16.93 5.33 -4.26
N ALA A 248 17.05 6.02 -5.39
CA ALA A 248 15.96 6.85 -5.91
C ALA A 248 14.72 5.95 -5.98
N PRO A 249 13.64 6.26 -5.24
CA PRO A 249 12.42 5.50 -5.33
C PRO A 249 11.99 5.56 -6.80
N GLY A 250 11.60 4.42 -7.37
CA GLY A 250 10.76 4.48 -8.56
C GLY A 250 9.57 5.35 -8.17
N LEU A 251 9.47 6.55 -8.75
CA LEU A 251 8.48 7.52 -8.34
C LEU A 251 7.10 6.96 -8.67
N ASP A 252 6.41 6.42 -7.67
CA ASP A 252 4.98 6.17 -7.74
C ASP A 252 4.23 7.42 -7.27
N LEU A 253 2.91 7.45 -7.46
CA LEU A 253 2.07 8.60 -7.09
C LEU A 253 2.24 9.01 -5.62
N PHE A 254 2.56 8.07 -4.74
CA PHE A 254 2.73 8.33 -3.31
C PHE A 254 4.10 8.93 -2.99
N GLY A 255 5.17 8.42 -3.59
CA GLY A 255 6.51 8.98 -3.50
C GLY A 255 6.58 10.40 -4.05
N LEU A 256 5.91 10.65 -5.18
CA LEU A 256 5.82 12.01 -5.74
C LEU A 256 4.99 12.95 -4.83
N ARG A 257 3.84 12.51 -4.32
CA ARG A 257 3.03 13.32 -3.40
C ARG A 257 3.76 13.65 -2.11
N SER A 258 4.56 12.73 -1.58
CA SER A 258 5.34 12.92 -0.35
C SER A 258 6.48 13.93 -0.55
N ALA A 259 7.10 13.94 -1.73
CA ALA A 259 8.14 14.90 -2.11
C ALA A 259 7.58 16.20 -2.73
N TRP A 260 6.26 16.29 -2.95
CA TRP A 260 5.60 17.44 -3.59
C TRP A 260 5.90 18.79 -2.91
N PRO A 261 5.91 18.90 -1.57
CA PRO A 261 6.29 20.16 -0.91
C PRO A 261 7.73 20.60 -1.19
N GLU A 262 8.64 19.64 -1.39
CA GLU A 262 10.05 19.90 -1.68
C GLU A 262 10.24 20.37 -3.13
N ILE A 263 9.46 19.79 -4.05
CA ILE A 263 9.39 20.21 -5.46
C ILE A 263 8.81 21.62 -5.57
N GLN A 264 7.73 21.94 -4.84
CA GLN A 264 7.16 23.29 -4.79
C GLN A 264 8.17 24.30 -4.27
N LYS A 265 8.91 23.93 -3.22
CA LYS A 265 9.97 24.77 -2.66
C LYS A 265 11.11 24.99 -3.65
N ALA A 266 11.56 23.95 -4.34
CA ALA A 266 12.58 24.04 -5.40
C ALA A 266 12.11 24.91 -6.57
N ALA A 267 10.86 24.76 -6.99
CA ALA A 267 10.24 25.58 -8.03
C ALA A 267 10.13 27.06 -7.61
N GLY A 268 9.79 27.32 -6.35
CA GLY A 268 9.74 28.66 -5.75
C GLY A 268 11.09 29.39 -5.76
N LYS A 269 12.21 28.68 -5.59
CA LYS A 269 13.57 29.26 -5.67
C LYS A 269 13.89 29.77 -7.08
N ARG A 270 13.36 29.11 -8.11
CA ARG A 270 13.54 29.49 -9.52
C ARG A 270 12.59 30.61 -9.91
N ARG A 271 11.34 30.51 -9.45
CA ARG A 271 10.32 31.53 -9.64
C ARG A 271 9.33 31.51 -8.48
N TYR A 272 9.27 32.62 -7.75
CA TYR A 272 8.42 32.76 -6.57
C TYR A 272 6.96 32.35 -6.81
N SER A 273 6.37 32.74 -7.96
CA SER A 273 4.99 32.40 -8.30
C SER A 273 4.75 30.91 -8.59
N LEU A 274 5.79 30.14 -8.93
CA LEU A 274 5.64 28.75 -9.38
C LEU A 274 5.27 27.80 -8.22
N ALA A 275 5.73 28.10 -7.00
CA ALA A 275 5.36 27.32 -5.81
C ALA A 275 3.84 27.36 -5.55
N GLY A 276 3.23 28.55 -5.62
CA GLY A 276 1.78 28.71 -5.42
C GLY A 276 0.95 28.09 -6.53
N LEU A 277 1.45 28.10 -7.76
CA LEU A 277 0.77 27.47 -8.90
C LEU A 277 0.84 25.93 -8.82
N LEU A 278 1.99 25.37 -8.44
CA LEU A 278 2.14 23.93 -8.22
C LEU A 278 1.41 23.44 -6.97
N SER A 279 1.11 24.31 -6.00
CA SER A 279 0.26 23.94 -4.85
C SER A 279 -1.19 23.68 -5.20
N GLN A 280 -1.65 24.21 -6.33
CA GLN A 280 -2.99 23.99 -6.85
C GLN A 280 -3.00 22.96 -7.99
N ALA A 281 -1.84 22.43 -8.37
CA ALA A 281 -1.72 21.39 -9.40
C ALA A 281 -1.86 20.00 -8.78
N ASP A 282 -2.57 19.12 -9.49
CA ASP A 282 -2.75 17.73 -9.14
C ASP A 282 -1.81 16.83 -9.96
N VAL A 283 -1.37 15.73 -9.34
CA VAL A 283 -0.62 14.68 -10.01
C VAL A 283 -1.58 13.57 -10.40
N ILE A 284 -1.75 13.36 -11.70
CA ILE A 284 -2.66 12.35 -12.26
C ILE A 284 -1.94 11.01 -12.46
N GLU A 285 -0.68 11.05 -12.91
CA GLU A 285 0.12 9.85 -13.16
C GLU A 285 1.57 10.08 -12.69
N ALA A 286 2.16 9.06 -12.06
CA ALA A 286 3.58 9.05 -11.72
C ALA A 286 4.11 7.63 -11.83
N ASN A 287 5.08 7.45 -12.74
CA ASN A 287 5.68 6.16 -13.06
C ASN A 287 7.17 6.33 -13.29
N ARG A 288 8.02 5.90 -12.34
CA ARG A 288 9.49 5.86 -12.39
C ARG A 288 10.18 7.16 -12.84
N HIS A 289 10.06 7.59 -14.10
CA HIS A 289 10.55 8.89 -14.62
C HIS A 289 9.47 9.73 -15.35
N THR A 290 8.24 9.24 -15.53
CA THR A 290 7.13 9.97 -16.17
C THR A 290 6.21 10.54 -15.12
N VAL A 291 5.86 11.83 -15.26
CA VAL A 291 4.94 12.53 -14.36
C VAL A 291 3.94 13.33 -15.18
N VAL A 292 2.65 13.14 -14.91
CA VAL A 292 1.57 13.88 -15.53
C VAL A 292 0.88 14.74 -14.48
N LEU A 293 0.93 16.05 -14.71
CA LEU A 293 0.31 17.07 -13.87
C LEU A 293 -0.94 17.61 -14.53
N THR A 294 -1.88 18.11 -13.74
CA THR A 294 -2.94 18.99 -14.22
C THR A 294 -3.13 20.16 -13.29
N HIS A 295 -3.79 21.21 -13.77
CA HIS A 295 -4.15 22.37 -12.97
C HIS A 295 -5.63 22.71 -13.21
N PRO A 296 -6.40 23.05 -12.16
CA PRO A 296 -7.84 23.32 -12.27
C PRO A 296 -8.19 24.45 -13.24
N GLN A 297 -7.28 25.41 -13.42
CA GLN A 297 -7.39 26.46 -14.43
C GLN A 297 -6.62 26.11 -15.71
N ALA A 298 -7.34 25.92 -16.81
CA ALA A 298 -6.75 25.53 -18.11
C ALA A 298 -5.69 26.51 -18.64
N VAL A 299 -5.86 27.82 -18.42
CA VAL A 299 -4.88 28.85 -18.82
C VAL A 299 -3.56 28.69 -18.05
N ILE A 300 -3.62 28.23 -16.80
CA ILE A 300 -2.43 27.96 -15.99
C ILE A 300 -1.80 26.63 -16.39
N ALA A 301 -2.61 25.59 -16.64
CA ALA A 301 -2.11 24.31 -17.15
C ALA A 301 -1.32 24.47 -18.45
N ASP A 302 -1.85 25.25 -19.41
CA ASP A 302 -1.17 25.58 -20.67
C ASP A 302 0.14 26.35 -20.45
N ARG A 303 0.15 27.30 -19.52
CA ARG A 303 1.34 28.08 -19.20
C ARG A 303 2.42 27.26 -18.48
N LEU A 304 2.02 26.31 -17.63
CA LEU A 304 2.91 25.33 -17.00
C LEU A 304 3.49 24.37 -18.05
N ALA A 305 2.68 23.92 -19.01
CA ALA A 305 3.09 23.03 -20.10
C ALA A 305 4.10 23.66 -21.08
N THR A 306 4.00 24.98 -21.30
CA THR A 306 4.73 25.66 -22.38
C THR A 306 5.87 26.54 -21.85
N ALA A 307 5.54 27.53 -21.02
CA ALA A 307 6.50 28.56 -20.62
C ALA A 307 7.36 28.14 -19.41
N TRP A 308 6.85 27.26 -18.55
CA TRP A 308 7.47 26.95 -17.26
C TRP A 308 7.89 25.48 -17.08
N LEU A 309 7.63 24.62 -18.07
CA LEU A 309 8.01 23.21 -18.03
C LEU A 309 9.51 22.99 -17.74
N PRO A 310 10.46 23.73 -18.35
CA PRO A 310 11.89 23.55 -18.03
C PRO A 310 12.23 23.84 -16.57
N LEU A 311 11.57 24.84 -15.96
CA LEU A 311 11.79 25.17 -14.54
C LEU A 311 11.23 24.09 -13.61
N ILE A 312 10.15 23.41 -14.04
CA ILE A 312 9.57 22.28 -13.32
C ILE A 312 10.53 21.09 -13.43
N GLU A 313 11.02 20.75 -14.62
CA GLU A 313 11.99 19.67 -14.85
C GLU A 313 13.28 19.84 -14.05
N GLU A 314 13.82 21.06 -13.97
CA GLU A 314 14.97 21.37 -13.13
C GLU A 314 14.66 21.21 -11.63
N SER A 315 13.44 21.52 -11.20
CA SER A 315 13.02 21.34 -9.80
C SER A 315 12.92 19.87 -9.43
N PHE A 316 12.45 19.02 -10.35
CA PHE A 316 12.47 17.57 -10.19
C PHE A 316 13.90 17.03 -10.16
N THR A 317 14.77 17.55 -11.02
CA THR A 317 16.19 17.19 -11.05
C THR A 317 16.90 17.57 -9.75
N GLU A 318 16.55 18.68 -9.12
CA GLU A 318 17.10 19.07 -7.81
C GLU A 318 16.65 18.13 -6.69
N VAL A 319 15.37 17.73 -6.68
CA VAL A 319 14.80 16.91 -5.59
C VAL A 319 15.18 15.44 -5.73
N PHE A 320 15.16 14.90 -6.95
CA PHE A 320 15.34 13.47 -7.19
C PHE A 320 16.66 13.11 -7.87
N GLY A 321 17.45 14.11 -8.30
CA GLY A 321 18.69 13.92 -9.03
C GLY A 321 18.50 13.88 -10.55
N PRO A 322 19.61 13.90 -11.32
CA PRO A 322 19.59 13.89 -12.77
C PRO A 322 19.06 12.55 -13.29
N ALA A 323 17.95 12.60 -14.02
CA ALA A 323 17.33 11.49 -14.72
C ALA A 323 16.58 12.01 -15.96
N ASP A 324 16.21 11.10 -16.88
CA ASP A 324 15.40 11.42 -18.06
C ASP A 324 13.92 11.61 -17.68
N TRP A 325 13.64 12.64 -16.88
CA TRP A 325 12.29 12.97 -16.44
C TRP A 325 11.42 13.39 -17.62
N ILE A 326 10.28 12.72 -17.80
CA ILE A 326 9.27 13.07 -18.79
C ILE A 326 8.11 13.71 -18.03
N ILE A 327 8.10 15.05 -17.97
CA ILE A 327 7.04 15.81 -17.32
C ILE A 327 6.05 16.30 -18.37
N ARG A 328 4.77 16.02 -18.14
CA ARG A 328 3.66 16.51 -18.97
C ARG A 328 2.68 17.26 -18.10
N VAL A 329 2.11 18.33 -18.64
CA VAL A 329 1.01 19.04 -18.02
C VAL A 329 -0.18 18.94 -18.95
N GLU A 330 -1.24 18.29 -18.49
CA GLU A 330 -2.46 18.08 -19.26
C GLU A 330 -3.54 19.07 -18.85
N ALA A 331 -4.31 19.54 -19.84
CA ALA A 331 -5.48 20.36 -19.59
C ALA A 331 -6.54 19.53 -18.83
N PRO A 332 -7.28 20.16 -17.90
CA PRO A 332 -8.31 19.45 -17.15
C PRO A 332 -9.36 18.85 -18.11
N PRO A 333 -9.89 17.65 -17.82
CA PRO A 333 -10.85 16.99 -18.71
C PRO A 333 -12.07 17.87 -18.95
N LYS A 334 -12.44 18.07 -20.22
CA LYS A 334 -13.64 18.82 -20.61
C LYS A 334 -14.88 18.04 -20.16
N GLY A 335 -15.48 18.40 -19.02
CA GLY A 335 -16.79 17.84 -18.68
C GLY A 335 -17.25 17.89 -17.23
N GLU A 336 -16.39 18.16 -16.24
CA GLU A 336 -16.85 18.28 -14.84
C GLU A 336 -16.20 19.49 -14.18
N SER A 337 -16.96 20.57 -14.07
CA SER A 337 -16.66 21.58 -13.06
C SER A 337 -16.87 20.92 -11.70
N ILE A 338 -15.79 20.60 -11.00
CA ILE A 338 -15.90 20.46 -9.55
C ILE A 338 -16.27 21.85 -9.06
N ALA A 339 -17.55 22.03 -8.75
CA ALA A 339 -18.02 23.20 -8.05
C ALA A 339 -17.17 23.31 -6.78
N THR A 340 -16.38 24.38 -6.70
CA THR A 340 -15.75 24.82 -5.48
C THR A 340 -16.84 25.04 -4.44
N ALA A 341 -17.02 24.08 -3.53
CA ALA A 341 -17.83 24.27 -2.34
C ALA A 341 -17.03 25.14 -1.36
N GLY A 342 -17.16 26.46 -1.56
CA GLY A 342 -17.24 27.47 -0.51
C GLY A 342 -16.00 27.76 0.32
N ASP A 343 -15.39 28.90 0.02
CA ASP A 343 -14.75 29.79 1.00
C ASP A 343 -15.76 30.30 2.05
N ALA A 344 -16.29 29.40 2.88
CA ALA A 344 -16.93 29.78 4.13
C ALA A 344 -16.23 29.03 5.27
N PRO A 345 -15.73 29.70 6.32
CA PRO A 345 -15.31 29.00 7.52
C PRO A 345 -16.54 28.23 8.03
N LEU A 346 -16.50 26.91 7.95
CA LEU A 346 -17.54 26.07 8.54
C LEU A 346 -17.47 26.31 10.05
N ASP A 347 -18.41 27.10 10.57
CA ASP A 347 -18.55 27.28 12.00
C ASP A 347 -18.81 25.90 12.62
N PRO A 348 -17.88 25.39 13.45
CA PRO A 348 -17.95 24.03 13.94
C PRO A 348 -19.11 23.88 14.93
N THR A 349 -19.76 22.72 14.89
CA THR A 349 -20.90 22.41 15.76
C THR A 349 -20.43 21.92 17.12
N LEU A 350 -21.09 22.36 18.20
CA LEU A 350 -20.78 21.88 19.54
C LEU A 350 -21.36 20.49 19.80
N VAL A 351 -20.58 19.65 20.49
CA VAL A 351 -20.95 18.31 20.90
C VAL A 351 -20.77 18.19 22.40
N ARG A 352 -21.83 17.83 23.13
CA ARG A 352 -21.79 17.61 24.57
C ARG A 352 -21.75 16.13 24.89
N TRP A 353 -20.72 15.69 25.59
CA TRP A 353 -20.68 14.34 26.16
C TRP A 353 -21.66 14.23 27.33
N ARG A 354 -22.60 13.29 27.25
CA ARG A 354 -23.66 13.13 28.26
C ARG A 354 -23.11 12.79 29.64
N ARG A 355 -22.04 12.00 29.71
CA ARG A 355 -21.44 11.55 30.99
C ARG A 355 -20.58 12.59 31.68
N SER A 356 -19.77 13.34 30.92
CA SER A 356 -18.80 14.30 31.48
C SER A 356 -19.26 15.75 31.39
N GLY A 357 -20.30 16.03 30.61
CA GLY A 357 -20.74 17.39 30.27
C GLY A 357 -19.75 18.17 29.41
N LYS A 358 -18.60 17.57 29.04
CA LYS A 358 -17.52 18.25 28.34
C LYS A 358 -17.94 18.58 26.91
N LEU A 359 -17.66 19.81 26.49
CA LEU A 359 -18.00 20.34 25.18
C LEU A 359 -16.83 20.21 24.20
N HIS A 360 -17.10 19.52 23.10
CA HIS A 360 -16.23 19.28 21.95
C HIS A 360 -16.81 19.98 20.73
N ILE A 361 -16.07 19.99 19.63
CA ILE A 361 -16.55 20.54 18.36
C ILE A 361 -16.37 19.53 17.22
N THR A 362 -17.20 19.63 16.18
CA THR A 362 -17.14 18.83 14.95
C THR A 362 -17.32 19.71 13.73
N LEU A 363 -16.73 19.31 12.60
CA LEU A 363 -16.88 19.97 11.30
C LEU A 363 -17.82 19.19 10.36
N ASP A 364 -17.98 17.89 10.61
CA ASP A 364 -18.70 16.95 9.74
C ASP A 364 -19.94 16.34 10.41
N GLY A 365 -20.13 16.56 11.72
CA GLY A 365 -21.22 15.96 12.49
C GLY A 365 -20.99 14.50 12.87
N ILE A 366 -19.85 13.90 12.49
CA ILE A 366 -19.53 12.47 12.68
C ILE A 366 -18.41 12.32 13.70
N LEU A 367 -17.33 13.10 13.57
CA LEU A 367 -16.17 13.07 14.44
C LEU A 367 -15.98 14.41 15.13
N THR A 368 -15.63 14.37 16.41
CA THR A 368 -15.07 15.56 17.06
C THR A 368 -13.69 15.87 16.47
N VAL A 369 -13.30 17.14 16.43
CA VAL A 369 -11.97 17.59 15.94
C VAL A 369 -10.80 16.94 16.70
N CYS A 370 -11.02 16.49 17.94
CA CYS A 370 -10.01 15.74 18.69
C CYS A 370 -9.93 14.24 18.33
N GLY A 371 -10.78 13.75 17.43
CA GLY A 371 -10.75 12.37 16.91
C GLY A 371 -11.65 11.38 17.64
N SER A 372 -12.62 11.83 18.43
CA SER A 372 -13.61 10.96 19.09
C SER A 372 -14.92 10.93 18.31
N GLU A 373 -15.47 9.74 18.08
CA GLU A 373 -16.71 9.49 17.34
C GLU A 373 -17.95 9.94 18.11
N ILE A 374 -18.88 10.62 17.43
CA ILE A 374 -20.11 11.14 18.04
C ILE A 374 -21.18 10.05 17.99
N ILE A 375 -21.33 9.32 19.10
CA ILE A 375 -22.32 8.25 19.25
C ILE A 375 -23.56 8.83 19.98
N PRO A 376 -24.78 8.81 19.40
CA PRO A 376 -25.99 9.47 19.95
C PRO A 376 -26.34 9.12 21.41
N GLU A 377 -26.00 7.91 21.82
CA GLU A 377 -26.22 7.37 23.17
C GLU A 377 -25.30 8.01 24.21
N THR A 378 -24.15 8.54 23.79
CA THR A 378 -23.10 9.04 24.69
C THR A 378 -22.78 10.53 24.48
N ALA A 379 -23.14 11.08 23.32
CA ALA A 379 -22.96 12.47 22.95
C ALA A 379 -24.23 13.05 22.34
N GLU A 380 -24.38 14.36 22.42
CA GLU A 380 -25.40 15.09 21.67
C GLU A 380 -24.81 16.30 20.97
N THR A 381 -25.22 16.47 19.72
CA THR A 381 -24.92 17.67 18.93
C THR A 381 -25.86 18.78 19.36
N LEU A 382 -25.30 19.95 19.68
CA LEU A 382 -26.07 21.12 20.08
C LEU A 382 -26.43 21.93 18.83
N ASN A 383 -27.70 22.30 18.70
CA ASN A 383 -28.21 23.07 17.57
C ASN A 383 -27.72 24.54 17.54
N ASP A 384 -27.07 24.99 18.61
CA ASP A 384 -26.52 26.34 18.73
C ASP A 384 -24.99 26.28 18.88
N SER A 385 -24.28 26.64 17.81
CA SER A 385 -22.82 26.79 17.74
C SER A 385 -22.36 28.24 17.99
N THR A 386 -23.26 29.16 18.33
CA THR A 386 -22.91 30.56 18.57
C THR A 386 -21.89 30.65 19.70
N ASN A 387 -20.83 31.43 19.48
CA ASN A 387 -19.70 31.61 20.41
C ASN A 387 -19.09 30.28 20.88
N TRP A 388 -19.01 29.26 20.00
CA TRP A 388 -18.33 28.01 20.31
C TRP A 388 -16.93 28.17 20.91
N PRO A 389 -16.08 29.17 20.56
CA PRO A 389 -14.73 29.31 21.14
C PRO A 389 -14.77 29.56 22.65
N GLU A 390 -15.81 30.23 23.13
CA GLU A 390 -16.03 30.51 24.55
C GLU A 390 -16.67 29.32 25.29
N ARG A 391 -17.14 28.30 24.56
CA ARG A 391 -17.90 27.16 25.08
C ARG A 391 -17.15 25.84 25.02
N VAL A 392 -16.24 25.66 24.07
CA VAL A 392 -15.39 24.46 23.99
C VAL A 392 -14.60 24.28 25.29
N ARG A 393 -14.54 23.04 25.79
CA ARG A 393 -13.76 22.66 26.98
C ARG A 393 -12.80 21.51 26.70
N CYS A 394 -12.73 21.06 25.45
CA CYS A 394 -11.74 20.10 24.99
C CYS A 394 -10.47 20.80 24.50
N TYR A 395 -9.38 20.62 25.24
CA TYR A 395 -8.05 21.11 24.90
C TYR A 395 -7.65 20.80 23.45
N ASN A 396 -7.73 19.53 23.03
CA ASN A 396 -7.34 19.11 21.69
C ASN A 396 -8.23 19.70 20.58
N CYS A 397 -9.53 19.86 20.83
CA CYS A 397 -10.44 20.51 19.88
C CYS A 397 -10.07 21.99 19.68
N ALA A 398 -9.88 22.70 20.78
CA ALA A 398 -9.56 24.12 20.75
C ALA A 398 -8.15 24.40 20.21
N TYR A 399 -7.16 23.58 20.57
CA TYR A 399 -5.79 23.69 20.05
C TYR A 399 -5.74 23.49 18.54
N ARG A 400 -6.43 22.48 18.00
CA ARG A 400 -6.41 22.15 16.57
C ARG A 400 -7.22 23.11 15.69
N HIS A 401 -8.14 23.86 16.29
CA HIS A 401 -9.10 24.67 15.53
C HIS A 401 -9.32 26.04 16.18
N THR A 402 -8.28 26.70 16.67
CA THR A 402 -8.42 28.06 17.23
C THR A 402 -8.81 29.05 16.12
N PRO A 403 -9.94 29.77 16.23
CA PRO A 403 -10.36 30.72 15.20
C PRO A 403 -9.50 31.99 15.24
N PRO A 404 -9.43 32.75 14.12
CA PRO A 404 -8.78 34.05 14.09
C PRO A 404 -9.30 34.98 15.20
N GLY A 405 -8.39 35.72 15.84
CA GLY A 405 -8.73 36.63 16.94
C GLY A 405 -8.83 35.97 18.33
N TYR A 406 -8.47 34.70 18.49
CA TYR A 406 -8.37 34.02 19.79
C TYR A 406 -6.96 33.46 20.05
N HIS A 407 -6.55 33.43 21.31
CA HIS A 407 -5.30 32.77 21.70
C HIS A 407 -5.47 31.25 21.67
N GLN A 408 -4.51 30.55 21.05
CA GLN A 408 -4.44 29.10 21.11
C GLN A 408 -4.14 28.67 22.55
N PRO A 409 -4.90 27.71 23.14
CA PRO A 409 -4.72 27.34 24.54
C PRO A 409 -3.43 26.54 24.72
N ALA A 410 -2.68 26.81 25.80
CA ALA A 410 -1.47 26.07 26.15
C ALA A 410 -1.74 25.00 27.24
N SER A 411 -2.86 25.13 27.96
CA SER A 411 -3.29 24.19 28.99
C SER A 411 -4.81 24.17 29.18
N SER A 412 -5.31 23.25 30.01
CA SER A 412 -6.73 23.20 30.41
C SER A 412 -7.18 24.40 31.27
N ARG A 413 -6.26 25.26 31.73
CA ARG A 413 -6.57 26.50 32.47
C ARG A 413 -6.91 27.67 31.56
N ASP A 414 -6.69 27.54 30.25
CA ASP A 414 -6.90 28.59 29.26
C ASP A 414 -8.32 28.58 28.65
N PHE A 415 -9.27 27.91 29.33
CA PHE A 415 -10.68 27.86 28.95
C PHE A 415 -11.54 28.77 29.84
N PRO A 416 -12.49 29.54 29.29
CA PRO A 416 -12.83 29.69 27.86
C PRO A 416 -11.71 30.38 27.05
N LEU A 417 -11.66 30.15 25.73
CA LEU A 417 -10.64 30.76 24.88
C LEU A 417 -10.71 32.29 24.98
N ARG A 418 -9.54 32.92 25.15
CA ARG A 418 -9.43 34.38 25.27
C ARG A 418 -9.25 35.01 23.91
N LYS A 419 -9.97 36.11 23.66
CA LYS A 419 -9.75 36.94 22.47
C LYS A 419 -8.37 37.57 22.53
N GLN A 420 -7.68 37.61 21.39
CA GLN A 420 -6.49 38.44 21.21
C GLN A 420 -6.96 39.90 21.31
N GLN A 421 -6.34 40.69 22.18
CA GLN A 421 -6.63 42.13 22.19
C GLN A 421 -6.25 42.73 20.83
N PRO A 422 -7.04 43.68 20.31
CA PRO A 422 -6.79 44.28 19.00
C PRO A 422 -5.44 44.98 18.91
#